data_AF-A0A6B3E3F6-F1
#
_entry.id   AF-A0A6B3E3F6-F1
#
_cell.length_a   1.000
_cell.length_b   1.000
_cell.length_c   1.000
_cell.angle_alpha   90.00
_cell.angle_beta   90.00
_cell.angle_gamma   90.00
#
_symmetry.space_group_name_H-M   'P 1'
#
loop_
_entity.id
_entity.type
_entity.pdbx_description
1 polymer ?
#
loop_
_entity_poly.entity_id
_entity_poly.type
_entity_poly.pdbx_seq_one_letter_code
_entity_poly.pdbx_strand_id
1 'polypeptide(L)'
;MLQIRLGAERPADAGDGLGRVTVGWRPGMSEDEAWQAGRGIWKFNADRALSQDEVQIINVDGIVLAVARITGISKHGDRYALEGELLRGDARVGRPTPNPHLSRNPVTYV
;
A
#
# COMPACT_ATOMS: atom_id res chain seq x y z
N MET A 1 0.20 -12.88 -3.18
CA MET A 1 0.70 -11.61 -2.61
C MET A 1 0.26 -10.43 -3.47
N LEU A 2 -0.43 -9.47 -2.87
CA LEU A 2 -0.77 -8.17 -3.46
C LEU A 2 0.44 -7.23 -3.37
N GLN A 3 0.61 -6.33 -4.35
CA GLN A 3 1.64 -5.31 -4.31
C GLN A 3 1.04 -3.93 -4.52
N ILE A 4 1.32 -3.00 -3.61
CA ILE A 4 0.89 -1.59 -3.70
C ILE A 4 2.13 -0.73 -3.87
N ARG A 5 2.10 0.12 -4.89
CA ARG A 5 3.20 1.06 -5.16
C ARG A 5 2.82 2.44 -4.68
N LEU A 6 3.58 2.96 -3.73
CA LEU A 6 3.47 4.34 -3.30
C LEU A 6 4.23 5.24 -4.27
N GLY A 7 3.55 6.27 -4.76
CA GLY A 7 4.21 7.39 -5.43
C GLY A 7 5.01 8.24 -4.43
N ALA A 8 5.76 9.23 -4.95
CA ALA A 8 6.42 10.21 -4.09
C ALA A 8 5.40 10.93 -3.18
N GLU A 9 5.83 11.27 -1.96
CA GLU A 9 5.02 12.04 -1.02
C GLU A 9 4.57 13.35 -1.66
N ARG A 10 3.27 13.59 -1.58
CA ARG A 10 2.63 14.83 -2.03
C ARG A 10 1.48 15.21 -1.09
N PRO A 11 1.04 16.48 -1.13
CA PRO A 11 -0.20 16.87 -0.46
C PRO A 11 -1.36 16.00 -0.94
N ALA A 12 -2.21 15.58 -0.02
CA ALA A 12 -3.45 14.90 -0.37
C ALA A 12 -4.40 15.88 -1.08
N ASP A 13 -5.18 15.41 -2.04
CA ASP A 13 -6.17 16.27 -2.70
C ASP A 13 -7.30 16.67 -1.74
N ALA A 14 -7.89 17.84 -2.00
CA ALA A 14 -9.06 18.31 -1.27
C ALA A 14 -10.21 17.32 -1.44
N GLY A 15 -10.51 16.56 -0.37
CA GLY A 15 -11.54 15.52 -0.37
C GLY A 15 -11.04 14.08 -0.22
N ASP A 16 -9.79 13.85 0.21
CA ASP A 16 -9.34 12.50 0.59
C ASP A 16 -10.27 11.93 1.66
N GLY A 17 -10.92 10.80 1.35
CA GLY A 17 -11.92 10.15 2.22
C GLY A 17 -11.38 9.65 3.57
N LEU A 18 -10.07 9.80 3.83
CA LEU A 18 -9.42 9.52 5.11
C LEU A 18 -8.97 10.79 5.85
N GLY A 19 -9.20 12.00 5.31
CA GLY A 19 -8.79 13.26 5.93
C GLY A 19 -7.26 13.43 6.05
N ARG A 20 -6.48 12.77 5.19
CA ARG A 20 -5.01 12.85 5.24
C ARG A 20 -4.52 14.19 4.71
N VAL A 21 -3.40 14.67 5.24
CA VAL A 21 -2.71 15.89 4.79
C VAL A 21 -1.69 15.56 3.69
N THR A 22 -1.07 14.39 3.76
CA THR A 22 -0.09 13.91 2.79
C THR A 22 -0.35 12.45 2.42
N VAL A 23 0.05 12.10 1.20
CA VAL A 23 -0.09 10.75 0.61
C VAL A 23 1.19 10.41 -0.15
N GLY A 24 1.55 9.12 -0.16
CA GLY A 24 2.75 8.63 -0.86
C GLY A 24 3.87 8.27 0.11
N TRP A 25 5.08 8.17 -0.43
CA TRP A 25 6.28 7.73 0.26
C TRP A 25 7.35 8.83 0.32
N ARG A 26 8.03 8.94 1.46
CA ARG A 26 9.22 9.77 1.65
C ARG A 26 10.41 8.96 2.18
N PRO A 27 11.65 9.37 1.90
CA PRO A 27 12.83 8.77 2.51
C PRO A 27 12.76 8.81 4.05
N GLY A 28 13.14 7.70 4.68
CA GLY A 28 13.14 7.57 6.14
C GLY A 28 11.77 7.28 6.78
N MET A 29 10.74 6.97 5.98
CA MET A 29 9.49 6.41 6.53
C MET A 29 9.77 5.07 7.22
N SER A 30 9.17 4.91 8.39
CA SER A 30 9.06 3.62 9.08
C SER A 30 8.10 2.67 8.36
N GLU A 31 8.18 1.38 8.67
CA GLU A 31 7.23 0.36 8.17
C GLU A 31 5.79 0.71 8.53
N ASP A 32 5.56 1.23 9.74
CA ASP A 32 4.26 1.69 10.19
C ASP A 32 3.74 2.85 9.32
N GLU A 33 4.55 3.87 9.05
CA GLU A 33 4.16 4.97 8.17
C GLU A 33 3.88 4.50 6.74
N ALA A 34 4.73 3.61 6.20
CA ALA A 34 4.53 3.03 4.88
C ALA A 34 3.25 2.18 4.81
N TRP A 35 2.94 1.44 5.87
CA TRP A 35 1.69 0.70 5.99
C TRP A 35 0.49 1.64 6.11
N GLN A 36 0.56 2.71 6.90
CA GLN A 36 -0.51 3.70 7.01
C GLN A 36 -0.77 4.40 5.65
N ALA A 37 0.29 4.76 4.92
CA ALA A 37 0.18 5.31 3.58
C ALA A 37 -0.38 4.28 2.58
N GLY A 38 0.05 3.03 2.70
CA GLY A 38 -0.29 1.91 1.83
C GLY A 38 -1.67 1.27 2.07
N ARG A 39 -2.21 1.33 3.29
CA ARG A 39 -3.53 0.77 3.65
C ARG A 39 -4.69 1.71 3.33
N GLY A 40 -4.40 2.85 2.72
CA GLY A 40 -5.36 3.91 2.43
C GLY A 40 -6.57 3.48 1.59
N ILE A 41 -7.42 4.43 1.25
CA ILE A 41 -8.60 4.19 0.43
C ILE A 41 -8.21 4.12 -1.06
N TRP A 42 -8.34 2.95 -1.66
CA TRP A 42 -7.93 2.67 -3.04
C TRP A 42 -9.09 2.18 -3.90
N LYS A 43 -9.01 2.45 -5.21
CA LYS A 43 -9.80 1.71 -6.21
C LYS A 43 -9.04 0.44 -6.58
N PHE A 44 -9.28 -0.65 -5.86
CA PHE A 44 -8.84 -1.98 -6.27
C PHE A 44 -10.03 -2.94 -6.35
N ASN A 45 -9.85 -4.04 -7.08
CA ASN A 45 -10.82 -5.13 -7.10
C ASN A 45 -10.77 -5.86 -5.75
N ALA A 46 -11.84 -5.69 -4.97
CA ALA A 46 -12.04 -6.23 -3.64
C ALA A 46 -11.82 -7.76 -3.56
N ASP A 47 -12.45 -8.51 -4.47
CA ASP A 47 -12.34 -9.96 -4.53
C ASP A 47 -10.89 -10.41 -4.80
N ARG A 48 -10.18 -9.66 -5.66
CA ARG A 48 -8.78 -9.93 -5.93
C ARG A 48 -7.91 -9.66 -4.70
N ALA A 49 -8.15 -8.59 -3.95
CA ALA A 49 -7.39 -8.30 -2.74
C ALA A 49 -7.61 -9.38 -1.67
N LEU A 50 -8.87 -9.82 -1.46
CA LEU A 50 -9.22 -10.88 -0.52
C LEU A 50 -8.68 -12.26 -0.90
N SER A 51 -8.38 -12.50 -2.18
CA SER A 51 -7.72 -13.74 -2.63
C SER A 51 -6.22 -13.81 -2.31
N GLN A 52 -5.63 -12.77 -1.73
CA GLN A 52 -4.21 -12.73 -1.39
C GLN A 52 -4.03 -12.78 0.13
N ASP A 53 -3.08 -13.59 0.61
CA ASP A 53 -2.80 -13.68 2.04
C ASP A 53 -1.93 -12.53 2.57
N GLU A 54 -1.08 -11.97 1.72
CA GLU A 54 -0.12 -10.92 2.07
C GLU A 54 -0.18 -9.76 1.07
N VAL A 55 0.07 -8.56 1.56
CA VAL A 55 0.30 -7.35 0.78
C VAL A 55 1.68 -6.78 1.07
N GLN A 56 2.34 -6.33 0.01
CA GLN A 56 3.64 -5.67 0.09
C GLN A 56 3.51 -4.24 -0.42
N ILE A 57 3.99 -3.29 0.38
CA ILE A 57 4.09 -1.87 0.00
C ILE A 57 5.48 -1.64 -0.57
N ILE A 58 5.57 -1.07 -1.77
CA ILE A 58 6.83 -0.73 -2.42
C ILE A 58 6.89 0.75 -2.79
N ASN A 59 8.09 1.32 -2.88
CA ASN A 59 8.30 2.66 -3.40
C ASN A 59 8.34 2.66 -4.95
N VAL A 60 8.59 3.84 -5.53
CA VAL A 60 8.74 4.02 -6.97
C VAL A 60 9.91 3.21 -7.56
N ASP A 61 10.93 2.91 -6.78
CA ASP A 61 12.10 2.14 -7.21
C ASP A 61 11.91 0.62 -7.03
N GLY A 62 10.76 0.18 -6.53
CA GLY A 62 10.49 -1.24 -6.28
C GLY A 62 11.09 -1.78 -4.99
N ILE A 63 11.55 -0.91 -4.09
CA ILE A 63 12.03 -1.28 -2.76
C ILE A 63 10.84 -1.52 -1.84
N VAL A 64 10.87 -2.63 -1.09
CA VAL A 64 9.86 -2.97 -0.09
C VAL A 64 9.96 -2.02 1.09
N LEU A 65 8.84 -1.40 1.43
CA LEU A 65 8.71 -0.47 2.55
C LEU A 65 8.01 -1.11 3.75
N ALA A 66 7.06 -2.00 3.49
CA ALA A 66 6.31 -2.72 4.50
C ALA A 66 5.71 -4.00 3.91
N VAL A 67 5.49 -5.00 4.76
CA VAL A 67 4.74 -6.21 4.43
C VAL A 67 3.66 -6.40 5.47
N ALA A 68 2.43 -6.69 5.06
CA ALA A 68 1.34 -6.96 5.97
C ALA A 68 0.56 -8.21 5.54
N ARG A 69 0.01 -8.92 6.50
CA ARG A 69 -0.97 -9.98 6.27
C ARG A 69 -2.33 -9.33 6.04
N ILE A 70 -3.04 -9.71 4.98
CA ILE A 70 -4.39 -9.21 4.72
C ILE A 70 -5.35 -9.96 5.64
N THR A 71 -6.11 -9.22 6.45
CA THR A 71 -7.16 -9.76 7.31
C THR A 71 -8.56 -9.38 6.83
N GLY A 72 -8.67 -8.36 5.97
CA GLY A 72 -9.93 -7.96 5.37
C GLY A 72 -9.80 -6.74 4.48
N ILE A 73 -10.95 -6.23 4.06
CA ILE A 73 -11.09 -4.95 3.35
C ILE A 73 -12.31 -4.21 3.89
N SER A 74 -12.20 -2.90 4.06
CA SER A 74 -13.32 -2.04 4.43
C SER A 74 -13.73 -1.16 3.27
N LYS A 75 -15.04 -1.07 3.00
CA LYS A 75 -15.57 -0.26 1.90
C LYS A 75 -15.85 1.17 2.38
N HIS A 76 -15.28 2.14 1.68
CA HIS A 76 -15.48 3.57 1.89
C HIS A 76 -15.97 4.21 0.59
N GLY A 77 -17.30 4.23 0.39
CA GLY A 77 -17.91 4.75 -0.85
C GLY A 77 -17.64 3.84 -2.06
N ASP A 78 -16.99 4.39 -3.09
CA ASP A 78 -16.57 3.68 -4.31
C ASP A 78 -15.14 3.13 -4.23
N ARG A 79 -14.54 3.16 -3.04
CA ARG A 79 -13.16 2.76 -2.79
C ARG A 79 -13.07 1.82 -1.59
N TYR A 80 -11.94 1.12 -1.45
CA TYR A 80 -11.69 0.10 -0.43
C TYR A 80 -10.40 0.40 0.32
N ALA A 81 -10.43 0.28 1.64
CA ALA A 81 -9.25 0.26 2.49
C ALA A 81 -8.84 -1.19 2.77
N LEU A 82 -7.54 -1.43 2.88
CA LEU A 82 -7.02 -2.74 3.26
C LEU A 82 -6.94 -2.84 4.77
N GLU A 83 -7.48 -3.94 5.31
CA GLU A 83 -7.31 -4.30 6.70
C GLU A 83 -6.31 -5.44 6.78
N GLY A 84 -5.37 -5.29 7.70
CA GLY A 84 -4.26 -6.21 7.79
C GLY A 84 -3.36 -5.93 8.97
N GLU A 85 -2.55 -6.92 9.27
CA GLU A 85 -1.56 -6.89 10.33
C GLU A 85 -0.18 -6.68 9.73
N LEU A 86 0.46 -5.57 10.09
CA LEU A 86 1.82 -5.26 9.67
C LEU A 86 2.81 -6.28 10.26
N LEU A 87 3.56 -6.92 9.38
CA LEU A 87 4.66 -7.83 9.73
C LEU A 87 5.92 -7.00 9.96
N ARG A 88 6.03 -6.40 11.15
CA ARG A 88 7.16 -5.53 11.51
C ARG A 88 8.48 -6.30 11.51
N GLY A 89 9.52 -5.72 10.92
CA GLY A 89 10.85 -6.32 10.83
C GLY A 89 10.93 -7.49 9.85
N ASP A 90 9.99 -7.57 8.89
CA ASP A 90 10.06 -8.57 7.83
C ASP A 90 11.35 -8.41 7.02
N ALA A 91 12.04 -9.53 6.76
CA ALA A 91 13.34 -9.54 6.10
C ALA A 91 13.32 -8.99 4.66
N ARG A 92 12.14 -8.84 4.05
CA ARG A 92 11.96 -8.23 2.72
C ARG A 92 12.07 -6.71 2.77
N VAL A 93 11.78 -6.07 3.91
CA VAL A 93 11.81 -4.61 4.05
C VAL A 93 13.21 -4.06 3.75
N GLY A 94 13.26 -2.98 2.98
CA GLY A 94 14.51 -2.36 2.50
C GLY A 94 15.18 -3.09 1.33
N ARG A 95 14.61 -4.18 0.83
CA ARG A 95 15.14 -4.93 -0.32
C ARG A 95 14.31 -4.68 -1.58
N PRO A 96 14.88 -4.90 -2.77
CA PRO A 96 14.09 -4.95 -3.99
C PRO A 96 13.03 -6.05 -3.92
N THR A 97 11.84 -5.77 -4.43
CA THR A 97 10.80 -6.79 -4.56
C THR A 97 11.31 -7.96 -5.43
N PRO A 98 11.18 -9.23 -4.98
CA PRO A 98 11.61 -10.38 -5.75
C PRO A 98 10.74 -10.63 -6.99
N ASN A 99 9.62 -9.90 -7.10
CA ASN A 99 8.71 -9.96 -8.24
C ASN A 99 8.80 -8.65 -9.06
N PRO A 100 9.79 -8.54 -9.97
CA PRO A 100 9.99 -7.35 -10.80
C PRO A 100 8.87 -7.17 -11.83
N HIS A 101 8.10 -8.22 -12.09
CA HIS A 101 6.80 -8.08 -12.74
C HIS A 101 5.89 -7.35 -11.76
N LEU A 102 5.94 -6.01 -11.84
CA LEU A 102 4.84 -5.11 -11.55
C LEU A 102 3.58 -5.89 -11.88
N SER A 103 2.88 -6.39 -10.86
CA SER A 103 1.58 -7.00 -11.10
C SER A 103 0.84 -5.99 -11.98
N ARG A 104 0.29 -6.45 -13.13
CA ARG A 104 -0.16 -5.63 -14.28
C ARG A 104 -1.21 -4.56 -13.97
N ASN A 105 -1.41 -4.18 -12.70
CA ASN A 105 -2.12 -2.99 -12.23
C ASN A 105 -1.46 -2.49 -10.92
N PRO A 106 -0.35 -1.73 -10.97
CA PRO A 106 0.01 -0.91 -9.82
C PRO A 106 -1.17 0.03 -9.56
N VAL A 107 -1.77 -0.06 -8.37
CA VAL A 107 -2.75 0.93 -7.92
C VAL A 107 -2.03 2.26 -7.86
N THR A 108 -2.21 3.07 -8.89
CA THR A 108 -1.52 4.34 -9.07
C THR A 108 -2.54 5.42 -8.79
N TYR A 109 -2.13 6.43 -8.01
CA TYR A 109 -2.94 7.59 -7.70
C TYR A 109 -3.37 8.29 -9.02
N VAL A 110 -4.67 8.51 -9.21
CA VAL A 110 -5.20 9.47 -10.19
C VAL A 110 -5.69 10.67 -9.41
#